data_AF-A0A8J7DK61-F1
#
_entry.id   AF-A0A8J7DK61-F1
#
_cell.length_a   1.000
_cell.length_b   1.000
_cell.length_c   1.000
_cell.angle_alpha   90.00
_cell.angle_beta   90.00
_cell.angle_gamma   90.00
#
_symmetry.space_group_name_H-M   'P 1'
#
loop_
_entity.id
_entity.type
_entity.pdbx_description
1 polymer ?
#
loop_
_entity_poly.entity_id
_entity_poly.type
_entity_poly.pdbx_seq_one_letter_code
_entity_poly.pdbx_strand_id
1 'polypeptide(L)'
;MPNLQTVKRQLQKLKQVHAFVAPFVVIPIILTLITGSLYQAFALLGRAGDAGWLLSIHKGNFGPLHLDVIYPFLNALGLLFMAITGGKMWLDLRRIRSRSRAS
;
A
#
# COMPACT_ATOMS: atom_id res chain seq x y z
N MET A 1 2.43 9.57 30.46
CA MET A 1 3.00 8.65 29.44
C MET A 1 2.21 7.34 29.46
N PRO A 2 1.82 6.76 28.31
CA PRO A 2 1.09 5.49 28.30
C PRO A 2 1.92 4.33 28.87
N ASN A 3 1.27 3.43 29.62
CA ASN A 3 1.85 2.20 30.14
C ASN A 3 2.29 1.27 28.98
N LEU A 4 3.38 0.53 29.16
CA LEU A 4 3.89 -0.47 28.20
C LEU A 4 2.81 -1.49 27.77
N GLN A 5 1.96 -1.94 28.69
CA GLN A 5 0.86 -2.87 28.37
C GLN A 5 -0.16 -2.23 27.43
N THR A 6 -0.48 -0.95 27.63
CA THR A 6 -1.39 -0.19 26.75
C THR A 6 -0.81 -0.09 25.34
N VAL A 7 0.48 0.23 25.21
CA VAL A 7 1.16 0.32 23.91
C VAL A 7 1.17 -1.04 23.19
N LYS A 8 1.46 -2.15 23.90
CA LYS A 8 1.41 -3.51 23.34
C LYS A 8 0.01 -3.87 22.81
N ARG A 9 -1.04 -3.60 23.59
CA ARG A 9 -2.44 -3.87 23.18
C ARG A 9 -2.84 -3.04 21.96
N GLN A 10 -2.49 -1.76 21.93
CA GLN A 10 -2.75 -0.89 20.78
C GLN A 10 -2.00 -1.35 19.53
N LEU A 11 -0.73 -1.74 19.67
CA LEU A 11 0.07 -2.29 18.57
C LEU A 11 -0.56 -3.57 18.00
N GLN A 12 -1.04 -4.48 18.84
CA GLN A 12 -1.68 -5.71 18.40
C GLN A 12 -2.97 -5.44 17.60
N LYS A 13 -3.84 -4.54 18.09
CA LYS A 13 -5.06 -4.14 17.37
C LYS A 13 -4.73 -3.49 16.03
N LEU A 14 -3.76 -2.57 16.02
CA LEU A 14 -3.34 -1.89 14.80
C LEU A 14 -2.76 -2.86 13.78
N LYS A 15 -1.95 -3.83 14.22
CA LYS A 15 -1.41 -4.90 13.37
C LYS A 15 -2.51 -5.76 12.74
N GLN A 16 -3.56 -6.10 13.50
CA GLN A 16 -4.69 -6.87 12.97
C GLN A 16 -5.42 -6.11 11.86
N VAL A 17 -5.74 -4.83 12.08
CA VAL A 17 -6.40 -4.00 11.07
C VAL A 17 -5.49 -3.80 9.86
N HIS A 18 -4.23 -3.43 10.06
CA HIS A 18 -3.26 -3.24 8.98
C HIS A 18 -3.11 -4.50 8.13
N ALA A 19 -2.93 -5.67 8.76
CA ALA A 19 -2.76 -6.94 8.05
C ALA A 19 -4.02 -7.37 7.28
N PHE A 20 -5.22 -7.08 7.81
CA PHE A 20 -6.47 -7.37 7.13
C PHE A 20 -6.68 -6.49 5.89
N VAL A 21 -6.38 -5.20 5.98
CA VAL A 21 -6.54 -4.23 4.88
C VAL A 21 -5.43 -4.38 3.82
N ALA A 22 -4.24 -4.80 4.23
CA ALA A 22 -3.05 -4.93 3.38
C ALA A 22 -3.29 -5.60 2.02
N PRO A 23 -3.89 -6.81 1.90
CA PRO A 23 -4.05 -7.44 0.59
C PRO A 23 -4.89 -6.60 -0.37
N PHE A 24 -5.97 -5.97 0.12
CA PHE A 24 -6.86 -5.15 -0.71
C PHE A 24 -6.20 -3.88 -1.23
N VAL A 25 -5.17 -3.38 -0.54
CA VAL A 25 -4.42 -2.17 -0.92
C VAL A 25 -3.17 -2.52 -1.72
N VAL A 26 -2.41 -3.52 -1.28
CA VAL A 26 -1.11 -3.85 -1.84
C VAL A 26 -1.24 -4.52 -3.19
N ILE A 27 -2.24 -5.40 -3.39
CA ILE A 27 -2.48 -6.04 -4.69
C ILE A 27 -2.68 -5.02 -5.82
N PRO A 28 -3.62 -4.05 -5.72
CA PRO A 28 -3.80 -3.07 -6.79
C PRO A 28 -2.61 -2.11 -6.94
N ILE A 29 -1.87 -1.81 -5.88
CA ILE A 29 -0.62 -1.03 -5.96
C ILE A 29 0.47 -1.78 -6.72
N ILE A 30 0.66 -3.07 -6.45
CA ILE A 30 1.62 -3.90 -7.18
C ILE A 30 1.21 -3.97 -8.66
N LEU A 31 -0.09 -4.12 -8.93
CA LEU A 31 -0.58 -4.13 -10.29
C LEU A 31 -0.28 -2.80 -11.01
N THR A 32 -0.53 -1.65 -10.39
CA THR A 32 -0.22 -0.35 -11.01
C THR A 32 1.27 -0.11 -11.17
N LEU A 33 2.09 -0.57 -10.22
CA LEU A 33 3.55 -0.53 -10.35
C LEU A 33 4.01 -1.32 -11.57
N ILE A 34 3.60 -2.58 -11.70
CA ILE A 34 3.99 -3.45 -12.80
C ILE A 34 3.51 -2.88 -14.13
N THR A 35 2.23 -2.51 -14.25
CA THR A 35 1.68 -2.04 -15.53
C THR A 35 2.27 -0.68 -15.93
N GLY A 36 2.51 0.22 -14.98
CA GLY A 36 3.16 1.50 -15.23
C GLY A 36 4.61 1.33 -15.68
N SER A 37 5.38 0.48 -15.00
CA SER A 37 6.77 0.19 -15.37
C SER A 37 6.89 -0.50 -16.74
N LEU A 38 6.01 -1.47 -17.03
CA LEU A 38 5.98 -2.12 -18.35
C LEU A 38 5.58 -1.15 -19.45
N TYR A 39 4.55 -0.32 -19.23
CA TYR A 39 4.15 0.69 -20.21
C TYR A 39 5.31 1.64 -20.52
N GLN A 40 6.03 2.10 -19.48
CA GLN A 40 7.20 2.96 -19.66
C GLN A 40 8.32 2.25 -20.46
N ALA A 41 8.55 0.95 -20.22
CA ALA A 41 9.51 0.18 -21.00
C ALA A 41 9.13 0.10 -22.49
N PHE A 42 7.86 -0.13 -22.81
CA PHE A 42 7.36 -0.07 -24.19
C PHE A 42 7.52 1.31 -24.80
N ALA A 43 7.24 2.37 -24.03
CA ALA A 43 7.40 3.75 -24.50
C ALA A 43 8.86 4.06 -24.87
N LEU A 44 9.82 3.61 -24.06
CA LEU A 44 11.25 3.78 -24.33
C LEU A 44 11.71 3.04 -25.60
N LEU A 45 11.02 1.97 -26.00
CA LEU A 45 11.28 1.24 -27.25
C LEU A 45 10.56 1.85 -28.46
N GLY A 46 9.86 2.99 -28.30
CA GLY A 46 9.04 3.59 -29.35
C GLY A 46 7.73 2.84 -29.63
N ARG A 47 7.31 1.94 -28.74
CA ARG A 47 6.15 1.03 -28.90
C ARG A 47 5.00 1.34 -27.93
N ALA A 48 4.88 2.59 -27.49
CA ALA A 48 3.81 3.01 -26.58
C ALA A 48 2.41 2.70 -27.13
N GLY A 49 2.22 2.81 -28.45
CA GLY A 49 0.95 2.51 -29.13
C GLY A 49 0.49 1.06 -28.94
N ASP A 50 1.43 0.10 -28.90
CA ASP A 50 1.15 -1.33 -28.70
C ASP A 50 0.73 -1.65 -27.24
N ALA A 51 0.99 -0.72 -26.32
CA ALA A 51 0.89 -0.91 -24.87
C ALA A 51 -0.34 -0.23 -24.24
N GLY A 52 -1.30 0.27 -25.03
CA GLY A 52 -2.48 0.98 -24.51
C GLY A 52 -3.29 0.19 -23.46
N TRP A 53 -3.32 -1.14 -23.58
CA TRP A 53 -3.98 -2.03 -22.63
C TRP A 53 -3.32 -2.03 -21.24
N LEU A 54 -1.99 -1.87 -21.15
CA LEU A 54 -1.27 -1.71 -19.89
C LEU A 54 -1.72 -0.45 -19.16
N LEU A 55 -1.88 0.65 -19.91
CA LEU A 55 -2.36 1.92 -19.37
C LEU A 55 -3.83 1.85 -18.93
N SER A 56 -4.67 1.08 -19.63
CA SER A 56 -6.06 0.82 -19.23
C SER A 56 -6.11 0.10 -17.87
N ILE A 57 -5.37 -1.00 -17.73
CA ILE A 57 -5.26 -1.75 -16.47
C ILE A 57 -4.67 -0.88 -15.35
N HIS A 58 -3.64 -0.10 -15.64
CA HIS A 58 -3.01 0.83 -14.68
C HIS A 58 -4.02 1.82 -14.10
N LYS A 59 -4.93 2.34 -14.93
CA LYS A 59 -5.96 3.28 -14.48
C LYS A 59 -7.09 2.58 -13.72
N GLY A 60 -7.23 1.27 -13.80
CA GLY A 60 -8.35 0.52 -13.22
C GLY A 60 -9.51 0.29 -14.20
N ASN A 61 -9.27 0.45 -15.50
CA ASN A 61 -10.20 0.03 -16.54
C ASN A 61 -9.84 -1.40 -16.99
N PHE A 62 -10.67 -2.35 -16.55
CA PHE A 62 -10.50 -3.78 -16.80
C PHE A 62 -11.47 -4.29 -17.88
N GLY A 63 -11.77 -3.47 -18.88
CA GLY A 63 -12.75 -3.78 -19.92
C GLY A 63 -14.15 -3.38 -19.46
N PRO A 64 -15.08 -4.30 -19.16
CA PRO A 64 -16.44 -3.96 -18.70
C PRO A 64 -16.48 -3.27 -17.33
N LEU A 65 -15.41 -3.43 -16.54
CA LEU A 65 -15.30 -2.86 -15.20
C LEU A 65 -14.53 -1.54 -15.26
N HIS A 66 -15.28 -0.43 -15.17
CA HIS A 66 -14.78 0.94 -15.22
C HIS A 66 -14.57 1.50 -13.81
N LEU A 67 -13.42 1.17 -13.19
CA LEU A 67 -13.03 1.74 -11.89
C LEU A 67 -12.07 2.92 -12.03
N ASP A 68 -11.82 3.40 -13.24
CA ASP A 68 -10.82 4.41 -13.57
C ASP A 68 -10.98 5.74 -12.85
N VAL A 69 -12.20 6.08 -12.42
CA VAL A 69 -12.46 7.25 -11.59
C VAL A 69 -12.05 7.05 -10.13
N ILE A 70 -12.24 5.85 -9.56
CA ILE A 70 -12.11 5.61 -8.12
C ILE A 70 -10.79 4.90 -7.77
N TYR A 71 -10.33 4.03 -8.66
CA TYR A 71 -9.19 3.16 -8.47
C TYR A 71 -7.88 3.91 -8.16
N PRO A 72 -7.53 5.01 -8.85
CA PRO A 72 -6.33 5.79 -8.50
C PRO A 72 -6.40 6.36 -7.08
N PHE A 73 -7.57 6.83 -6.64
CA PHE A 73 -7.75 7.36 -5.28
C PHE A 73 -7.68 6.27 -4.22
N LEU A 74 -8.24 5.08 -4.49
CA LEU A 74 -8.11 3.93 -3.59
C LEU A 74 -6.65 3.52 -3.42
N ASN A 75 -5.86 3.51 -4.50
CA ASN A 75 -4.42 3.24 -4.42
C ASN A 75 -3.69 4.31 -3.61
N ALA A 76 -3.97 5.59 -3.84
CA ALA A 76 -3.32 6.68 -3.12
C ALA A 76 -3.65 6.67 -1.62
N LEU A 77 -4.94 6.59 -1.26
CA LEU A 77 -5.40 6.56 0.12
C LEU A 77 -4.99 5.28 0.83
N GLY A 78 -5.08 4.14 0.15
CA GLY A 78 -4.62 2.86 0.65
C GLY A 78 -3.12 2.89 0.97
N LEU A 79 -2.29 3.36 0.03
CA LEU A 79 -0.85 3.50 0.25
C LEU A 79 -0.55 4.41 1.44
N LEU A 80 -1.22 5.55 1.53
CA LEU A 80 -1.08 6.47 2.64
C LEU A 80 -1.45 5.82 3.98
N PHE A 81 -2.57 5.10 4.03
CA PHE A 81 -2.99 4.33 5.20
C PHE A 81 -1.92 3.30 5.60
N MET A 82 -1.38 2.54 4.64
CA MET A 82 -0.33 1.55 4.88
C MET A 82 0.96 2.18 5.41
N ALA A 83 1.37 3.30 4.83
CA ALA A 83 2.57 4.03 5.26
C ALA A 83 2.42 4.58 6.69
N ILE A 84 1.29 5.21 7.01
CA ILE A 84 1.03 5.78 8.34
C ILE A 84 0.97 4.66 9.39
N THR A 85 0.17 3.63 9.15
CA THR A 85 -0.04 2.55 10.12
C THR A 85 1.22 1.70 10.30
N GLY A 86 1.92 1.35 9.22
CA GLY A 86 3.21 0.66 9.26
C GLY A 86 4.29 1.48 9.98
N GLY A 87 4.39 2.79 9.68
CA GLY A 87 5.31 3.70 10.36
C GLY A 87 5.04 3.82 11.86
N LYS A 88 3.76 3.96 12.25
CA LYS A 88 3.37 3.97 13.67
C LYS A 88 3.73 2.65 14.37
N MET A 89 3.42 1.50 13.74
CA MET A 89 3.78 0.19 14.29
C MET A 89 5.29 0.03 14.49
N TRP A 90 6.10 0.52 13.54
CA TRP A 90 7.55 0.49 13.63
C TRP A 90 8.05 1.33 14.82
N LEU A 91 7.53 2.54 15.01
CA LEU A 91 7.87 3.40 16.16
C LEU A 91 7.45 2.77 17.49
N ASP A 92 6.24 2.19 17.58
CA ASP A 92 5.76 1.53 18.78
C ASP A 92 6.61 0.29 19.13
N LEU A 93 7.04 -0.48 18.12
CA LEU A 93 7.94 -1.62 18.30
C LEU A 93 9.32 -1.19 18.83
N ARG A 94 9.88 -0.08 18.31
CA ARG A 94 11.14 0.49 18.79
C ARG A 94 11.04 0.91 20.25
N ARG A 95 9.94 1.56 20.66
CA ARG A 95 9.69 1.97 22.05
C ARG A 95 9.56 0.78 23.00
N ILE A 96 8.90 -0.30 22.58
CA ILE A 96 8.79 -1.52 23.40
C ILE A 96 10.16 -2.15 23.59
N ARG A 97 10.96 -2.24 22.52
CA ARG A 97 12.31 -2.83 22.56
C ARG A 97 13.27 -2.03 23.44
N SER A 98 13.23 -0.70 23.40
CA SER A 98 14.11 0.13 24.25
C SER A 98 13.79 -0.02 25.73
N ARG A 99 12.50 -0.08 26.11
CA ARG A 99 12.09 -0.27 27.50
C ARG A 99 12.44 -1.65 28.05
N SER A 100 12.33 -2.70 27.23
CA SER A 100 12.72 -4.06 27.62
C SER A 100 14.22 -4.24 27.86
N ARG A 101 15.07 -3.33 27.38
CA ARG A 101 16.53 -3.35 27.61
C ARG A 101 16.94 -2.56 28.85
N ALA A 102 16.05 -1.72 29.38
CA ALA A 102 16.31 -0.86 30.54
C ALA A 102 15.77 -1.45 31.86
N SER A 103 15.21 -2.66 31.80
CA SER A 103 14.68 -3.46 32.91
C SER A 103 15.48 -4.73 33.04
#